data_AF-A0A969IZQ8-F1
#
_entry.id   AF-A0A969IZQ8-F1
#
_cell.length_a   1.000
_cell.length_b   1.000
_cell.length_c   1.000
_cell.angle_alpha   90.00
_cell.angle_beta   90.00
_cell.angle_gamma   90.00
#
_symmetry.space_group_name_H-M   'P 1'
#
loop_
_entity.id
_entity.type
_entity.pdbx_description
1 polymer ?
#
loop_
_entity_poly.entity_id
_entity_poly.type
_entity_poly.pdbx_seq_one_letter_code
_entity_poly.pdbx_strand_id
1 'polypeptide(L)' 'MISSTFNIRFPIWKYLNQPIFDAKTPLVLNPNRFWYAHQVQYLERCWLTTFRPEGHFRNG' A
#
# COMPACT_ATOMS: atom_id res chain seq x y z
N MET A 1 24.02 1.68 20.21
CA MET A 1 24.14 1.72 18.74
C MET A 1 22.78 2.09 18.17
N ILE A 2 22.68 3.26 17.58
CA ILE A 2 21.41 3.85 17.12
C ILE A 2 21.01 3.10 15.85
N SER A 3 20.04 2.18 15.93
CA SER A 3 19.38 1.66 14.74
C SER A 3 18.49 2.80 14.23
N SER A 4 19.07 3.65 13.41
CA SER A 4 18.33 4.62 12.59
C SER A 4 17.35 3.78 11.78
N THR A 5 16.09 3.74 12.23
CA THR A 5 14.99 3.09 11.53
C THR A 5 14.87 3.79 10.19
N PHE A 6 15.59 3.28 9.19
CA PHE A 6 15.44 3.67 7.81
C PHE A 6 13.95 3.48 7.53
N ASN A 7 13.22 4.59 7.53
CA ASN A 7 11.85 4.68 7.06
C ASN A 7 11.94 4.49 5.54
N ILE A 8 12.22 3.25 5.14
CA ILE A 8 12.16 2.85 3.75
C ILE A 8 10.66 2.90 3.43
N ARG A 9 10.17 4.09 3.06
CA ARG A 9 8.78 4.28 2.60
C ARG A 9 8.50 3.37 1.41
N PHE A 10 9.55 2.99 0.67
CA PHE A 10 9.46 2.04 -0.42
C PHE A 10 9.19 0.61 0.08
N PRO A 11 8.08 -0.03 -0.33
CA PRO A 11 7.68 -1.34 0.13
C PRO A 11 8.43 -2.38 -0.71
N ILE A 12 9.72 -2.58 -0.37
CA ILE A 12 10.63 -3.51 -1.04
C ILE A 12 9.96 -4.89 -1.20
N TRP A 13 9.30 -5.37 -0.14
CA TRP A 13 8.59 -6.64 -0.14
C TRP A 13 7.44 -6.72 -1.13
N LYS A 14 6.73 -5.61 -1.39
CA LYS A 14 5.64 -5.59 -2.37
C LYS A 14 6.16 -5.51 -3.80
N TYR A 15 7.30 -4.85 -3.99
CA TYR A 15 7.99 -4.81 -5.27
C TYR A 15 8.55 -6.20 -5.63
N LEU A 16 9.18 -6.90 -4.68
CA LEU A 16 9.71 -8.24 -4.93
C LEU A 16 8.62 -9.31 -5.13
N ASN A 17 7.47 -9.16 -4.48
CA ASN A 17 6.31 -10.06 -4.64
C ASN A 17 5.38 -9.65 -5.80
N GLN A 18 5.87 -8.90 -6.78
CA GLN A 18 5.07 -8.62 -7.97
C GLN A 18 4.69 -9.94 -8.67
N PRO A 19 3.44 -10.09 -9.14
CA PRO A 19 3.05 -11.25 -9.93
C PRO A 19 3.80 -11.22 -11.27
N ILE A 20 4.67 -12.19 -11.48
CA ILE A 20 5.58 -12.23 -12.65
C ILE A 20 4.85 -12.72 -13.91
N PHE A 21 3.70 -13.38 -13.76
CA PHE A 21 2.98 -14.08 -14.84
C PHE A 21 1.48 -13.80 -14.88
N ASP A 22 1.01 -12.68 -14.32
CA ASP A 22 -0.40 -12.31 -14.40
C ASP A 22 -0.68 -11.47 -15.64
N ALA A 23 -1.58 -11.94 -16.51
CA ALA A 23 -2.02 -11.20 -17.70
C ALA A 23 -2.75 -9.90 -17.34
N LYS A 24 -3.27 -9.79 -16.11
CA LYS A 24 -4.01 -8.61 -15.64
C LYS A 24 -3.12 -7.55 -15.02
N THR A 25 -1.94 -7.93 -14.49
CA THR A 25 -1.02 -7.00 -13.84
C THR A 25 0.37 -7.10 -14.48
N PRO A 26 0.72 -6.17 -15.38
CA PRO A 26 2.01 -6.21 -16.04
C PRO A 26 3.13 -6.01 -15.02
N LEU A 27 4.18 -6.82 -15.12
CA LEU A 27 5.37 -6.70 -14.31
C LEU A 27 6.00 -5.31 -14.50
N VAL A 28 6.15 -4.55 -13.41
CA VAL A 28 6.76 -3.21 -13.45
C VAL A 28 8.16 -3.29 -12.87
N LEU A 29 9.17 -3.41 -13.73
CA LEU A 29 10.60 -3.50 -13.37
C LEU A 29 11.23 -2.14 -13.00
N ASN A 30 10.49 -1.04 -13.18
CA ASN A 30 10.97 0.29 -12.78
C ASN A 30 10.44 0.60 -11.36
N PRO A 31 11.32 0.71 -10.34
CA PRO A 31 10.90 0.89 -8.95
C PRO A 31 10.15 2.20 -8.71
N ASN A 32 10.50 3.29 -9.41
CA ASN A 32 9.79 4.57 -9.29
C ASN A 32 8.36 4.46 -9.83
N ARG A 33 8.19 3.77 -10.96
CA ARG A 33 6.88 3.56 -11.56
C ARG A 33 6.00 2.66 -10.70
N PHE A 34 6.58 1.62 -10.11
CA PHE A 34 5.89 0.77 -9.15
C PHE A 34 5.45 1.57 -7.92
N TRP A 35 6.34 2.40 -7.37
CA TRP A 35 6.03 3.20 -6.18
C TRP A 35 4.86 4.15 -6.42
N TYR A 36 4.86 4.86 -7.54
CA TYR A 36 3.76 5.74 -7.90
C TYR A 36 2.44 4.98 -8.03
N ALA A 37 2.43 3.87 -8.77
CA ALA A 37 1.23 3.03 -8.93
C ALA A 37 0.74 2.46 -7.59
N HIS A 38 1.66 2.06 -6.71
CA HIS A 38 1.35 1.54 -5.38
C HIS A 38 0.68 2.60 -4.50
N GLN A 39 1.14 3.85 -4.54
CA GLN A 39 0.53 4.97 -3.81
C GLN A 39 -0.89 5.28 -4.32
N VAL A 40 -1.09 5.29 -5.65
CA VAL A 40 -2.42 5.52 -6.24
C VAL A 40 -3.41 4.44 -5.80
N GLN A 41 -3.04 3.16 -5.91
CA GLN A 41 -3.90 2.06 -5.48
C GLN A 41 -4.22 2.11 -3.97
N TYR A 42 -3.27 2.57 -3.16
CA TYR A 42 -3.50 2.74 -1.73
C TYR A 42 -4.56 3.82 -1.47
N LEU A 43 -4.43 4.97 -2.14
CA LEU A 43 -5.41 6.05 -2.07
C LEU A 43 -6.79 5.60 -2.56
N GLU A 44 -6.88 4.86 -3.67
CA GLU A 44 -8.13 4.31 -4.18
C GLU A 44 -8.82 3.39 -3.17
N ARG A 45 -8.05 2.52 -2.49
CA ARG A 45 -8.62 1.64 -1.44
C ARG A 45 -9.15 2.45 -0.27
N CYS A 46 -8.38 3.43 0.20
CA CYS A 46 -8.81 4.34 1.26
C CYS A 46 -10.06 5.13 0.85
N TRP A 47 -10.15 5.52 -0.42
CA TRP A 47 -11.29 6.25 -0.97
C TRP A 47 -12.55 5.37 -1.06
N LEU A 48 -12.40 4.09 -1.41
CA LEU A 48 -13.49 3.12 -1.47
C LEU A 48 -13.95 2.65 -0.08
N THR A 49 -13.10 2.70 0.94
CA THR A 49 -13.54 2.55 2.33
C THR A 49 -14.33 3.77 2.76
N THR A 50 -15.65 3.73 2.59
CA THR A 50 -16.57 4.66 3.24
C THR A 50 -16.34 4.59 4.75
N PHE A 51 -16.03 5.74 5.36
CA PHE A 51 -15.86 5.88 6.80
C PHE A 51 -17.05 5.26 7.54
N ARG A 52 -16.80 4.16 8.27
CA ARG A 52 -17.78 3.55 9.19
C ARG A 52 -17.45 4.08 10.58
N PRO A 53 -18.13 5.14 11.07
CA PRO A 53 -17.95 5.53 12.45
C PRO A 53 -18.42 4.37 13.32
N GLU A 54 -17.51 3.78 14.09
CA GLU A 54 -17.88 2.86 15.16
C GLU A 54 -18.74 3.65 16.16
N GLY A 55 -20.05 3.44 16.10
CA GLY A 55 -21.00 4.10 17.00
C GLY A 55 -20.68 3.68 18.43
N HIS A 56 -20.08 4.58 19.20
CA HIS A 56 -19.84 4.40 20.62
C HIS A 56 -21.19 4.39 21.34
N PHE A 57 -21.83 3.22 21.46
CA PHE A 57 -23.01 3.03 22.31
C PHE A 57 -22.61 3.29 23.77
N ARG A 58 -22.95 4.48 24.27
CA ARG A 58 -22.98 4.77 25.71
C ARG A 58 -24.19 4.03 26.27
N ASN A 59 -23.95 2.93 26.98
CA ASN A 59 -24.98 2.34 27.83
C ASN A 59 -25.14 3.24 29.06
N GLY A 60 -26.38 3.67 29.30
CA GLY A 60 -26.82 4.39 30.50
C GLY A 60 -27.16 3.43 31.64
#